data_AF-A0A2V5TUC6-F1
#
_entry.id   AF-A0A2V5TUC6-F1
#
_cell.length_a   1.000
_cell.length_b   1.000
_cell.length_c   1.000
_cell.angle_alpha   90.00
_cell.angle_beta   90.00
_cell.angle_gamma   90.00
#
_symmetry.space_group_name_H-M   'P 1'
#
loop_
_entity.id
_entity.type
_entity.pdbx_description
1 polymer ?
#
loop_
_entity_poly.entity_id
_entity_poly.type
_entity_poly.pdbx_seq_one_letter_code
_entity_poly.pdbx_strand_id
1 'polypeptide(L)' 'MPWFRKKKGKIEPVRDSERVVRTENVFVRCEECGEHLYKKELEDALQVCVHCDYHFRIGAYDRLEK' A
#
# COMPACT_ATOMS: atom_id res chain seq x y z
N MET A 1 -41.11 11.54 -7.69
CA MET A 1 -39.89 10.81 -7.27
C MET A 1 -38.92 11.77 -6.58
N PRO A 2 -38.87 11.80 -5.24
CA PRO A 2 -38.14 12.79 -4.45
C PRO A 2 -36.61 12.57 -4.41
N TRP A 3 -36.10 11.61 -5.16
CA TRP A 3 -34.68 11.18 -5.16
C TRP A 3 -33.76 12.05 -6.04
N PHE A 4 -34.30 12.79 -7.03
CA PHE A 4 -33.51 13.66 -7.91
C PHE A 4 -33.36 15.11 -7.42
N ARG A 5 -33.88 15.46 -6.23
CA ARG A 5 -33.76 16.82 -5.69
C ARG A 5 -32.37 17.02 -5.07
N LYS A 6 -31.48 17.68 -5.81
CA LYS A 6 -30.19 18.16 -5.28
C LYS A 6 -30.45 19.13 -4.12
N LYS A 7 -29.99 18.78 -2.91
CA LYS A 7 -30.01 19.69 -1.76
C LYS A 7 -29.08 20.87 -2.06
N LYS A 8 -29.61 22.10 -1.96
CA LYS A 8 -28.83 23.34 -2.08
C LYS A 8 -27.99 23.55 -0.80
N GLY A 9 -26.91 22.79 -0.66
CA GLY A 9 -25.84 23.06 0.29
C GLY A 9 -24.61 23.49 -0.49
N LYS A 10 -23.90 24.53 -0.06
CA LYS A 10 -22.59 24.86 -0.63
C LYS A 10 -21.67 23.69 -0.29
N ILE A 11 -21.19 22.99 -1.31
CA ILE A 11 -20.15 21.98 -1.16
C ILE A 11 -18.88 22.77 -0.85
N GLU A 12 -18.46 22.77 0.40
CA GLU A 12 -17.18 23.37 0.77
C GLU A 12 -16.07 22.61 0.02
N PRO A 13 -15.17 23.32 -0.68
CA PRO A 13 -14.05 22.67 -1.33
C PRO A 13 -13.15 22.09 -0.24
N VAL A 14 -13.10 20.76 -0.16
CA VAL A 14 -12.09 20.04 0.62
C VAL A 14 -10.72 20.55 0.16
N ARG A 15 -9.93 21.03 1.11
CA ARG A 15 -8.60 21.61 0.84
C ARG A 15 -7.73 20.54 0.16
N ASP A 16 -7.06 20.91 -0.92
CA ASP A 16 -6.28 20.00 -1.77
C ASP A 16 -5.21 19.22 -0.99
N SER A 17 -4.73 19.78 0.13
CA SER A 17 -3.78 19.16 1.06
C SER A 17 -4.27 17.87 1.74
N GLU A 18 -5.59 17.61 1.75
CA GLU A 18 -6.17 16.39 2.36
C GLU A 18 -6.39 15.27 1.34
N ARG A 19 -6.22 15.55 0.04
CA ARG A 19 -6.32 14.56 -1.05
C ARG A 19 -4.97 13.98 -1.48
N VAL A 20 -3.97 14.01 -0.60
CA VAL A 20 -2.72 13.29 -0.84
C VAL A 20 -2.97 11.82 -0.56
N VAL A 21 -3.43 11.10 -1.59
CA VAL A 21 -3.53 9.64 -1.55
C VAL A 21 -2.10 9.10 -1.51
N ARG A 22 -1.65 8.65 -0.34
CA ARG A 22 -0.32 8.07 -0.10
C ARG A 22 -0.24 6.66 -0.71
N THR A 23 -0.44 6.51 -2.01
CA THR A 23 -0.26 5.24 -2.74
C THR A 23 1.20 5.04 -3.16
N GLU A 24 2.11 5.85 -2.66
CA GLU A 24 3.52 5.68 -2.96
C GLU A 24 4.04 4.44 -2.24
N ASN A 25 4.69 3.55 -3.00
CA ASN A 25 5.52 2.47 -2.46
C ASN A 25 4.79 1.27 -1.81
N VAL A 26 3.61 0.92 -2.30
CA VAL A 26 2.79 -0.20 -1.80
C VAL A 26 3.24 -1.58 -2.32
N PHE A 27 3.81 -1.61 -3.52
CA PHE A 27 4.25 -2.84 -4.18
C PHE A 27 5.78 -2.87 -4.31
N VAL A 28 6.35 -4.07 -4.19
CA VAL A 28 7.77 -4.37 -4.39
C VAL A 28 7.87 -5.42 -5.47
N ARG A 29 8.74 -5.20 -6.46
CA ARG A 29 9.03 -6.21 -7.47
C ARG A 29 10.06 -7.20 -6.94
N CYS A 30 9.78 -8.50 -7.05
CA CYS A 30 10.77 -9.53 -6.75
C CYS A 30 11.82 -9.60 -7.88
N GLU A 31 13.10 -9.71 -7.53
CA GLU A 31 14.21 -9.79 -8.50
C GLU A 31 14.31 -11.17 -9.17
N GLU A 32 13.79 -12.23 -8.54
CA GLU A 32 13.89 -13.60 -9.04
C GLU A 32 12.69 -14.01 -9.90
N CYS A 33 11.46 -13.86 -9.40
CA CYS A 33 10.25 -14.20 -10.16
C CYS A 33 9.67 -13.04 -10.98
N GLY A 34 10.12 -11.79 -10.74
CA GLY A 34 9.63 -10.60 -11.44
C GLY A 34 8.22 -10.13 -11.04
N GLU A 35 7.61 -10.80 -10.07
CA GLU A 35 6.24 -10.59 -9.61
C GLU A 35 6.13 -9.38 -8.67
N HIS A 36 4.94 -8.76 -8.63
CA HIS A 36 4.69 -7.60 -7.78
C HIS A 36 4.08 -8.05 -6.45
N LEU A 37 4.88 -7.99 -5.39
CA LEU A 37 4.48 -8.35 -4.04
C LEU A 37 3.92 -7.12 -3.31
N TYR A 38 2.87 -7.33 -2.52
CA TYR A 38 2.35 -6.31 -1.62
C TYR A 38 3.25 -6.20 -0.38
N LYS A 39 3.63 -4.98 0.03
CA LYS A 39 4.58 -4.82 1.15
C LYS A 39 4.13 -5.45 2.45
N LYS A 40 2.84 -5.35 2.80
CA LYS A 40 2.35 -5.93 4.06
C LYS A 40 2.49 -7.45 4.06
N GLU A 41 2.12 -8.09 2.96
CA GLU A 41 2.26 -9.54 2.80
C GLU A 41 3.72 -9.97 2.86
N LEU A 42 4.63 -9.18 2.27
CA LEU A 42 6.07 -9.42 2.35
C LEU A 42 6.61 -9.26 3.78
N GLU A 43 6.09 -8.29 4.54
CA GLU A 43 6.44 -8.11 5.96
C GLU A 43 5.92 -9.26 6.83
N ASP A 44 4.69 -9.72 6.60
CA ASP A 44 4.09 -10.89 7.26
C ASP A 44 4.88 -12.18 6.96
N ALA A 45 5.39 -12.33 5.73
CA ALA A 45 6.23 -13.43 5.30
C ALA A 45 7.73 -13.28 5.67
N LEU A 46 8.08 -12.36 6.58
CA LEU A 46 9.46 -12.12 7.05
C LEU A 46 10.47 -11.78 5.93
N GLN A 47 10.07 -10.95 4.96
CA GLN A 47 10.91 -10.57 3.83
C GLN A 47 11.30 -11.78 2.94
N VAL A 48 10.38 -12.74 2.79
CA VAL A 48 10.48 -13.87 1.87
C VAL A 48 9.39 -13.76 0.81
N CYS A 49 9.74 -14.01 -0.46
CA CYS A 49 8.78 -14.05 -1.54
C CYS A 49 7.87 -15.28 -1.43
N VAL A 50 6.55 -15.08 -1.38
CA VAL A 50 5.55 -16.17 -1.30
C VAL A 50 5.44 -17.03 -2.56
N HIS A 51 5.99 -16.56 -3.69
CA HIS A 51 5.86 -17.24 -4.98
C HIS A 51 7.08 -18.08 -5.36
N CYS A 52 8.27 -17.71 -4.89
CA CYS A 52 9.53 -18.36 -5.28
C CYS A 52 10.49 -18.63 -4.13
N ASP A 53 10.11 -18.35 -2.88
CA ASP A 53 10.95 -18.52 -1.68
C ASP A 53 12.27 -17.71 -1.69
N TYR A 54 12.35 -16.69 -2.55
CA TYR A 54 13.46 -15.75 -2.57
C TYR A 54 13.54 -14.96 -1.26
N HIS A 55 14.71 -14.95 -0.64
CA HIS A 55 14.98 -14.21 0.59
C HIS A 55 15.48 -12.80 0.26
N PHE A 56 14.74 -11.78 0.66
CA PHE A 56 15.18 -10.40 0.51
C PHE A 56 16.25 -10.04 1.55
N ARG A 57 17.09 -9.06 1.22
CA ARG A 57 18.02 -8.49 2.19
C ARG A 57 17.24 -7.66 3.21
N ILE A 58 17.37 -8.06 4.46
CA ILE A 58 16.77 -7.42 5.63
C ILE A 58 17.90 -6.86 6.53
N GLY A 59 17.66 -5.71 7.15
CA GLY A 59 18.61 -5.07 8.06
C GLY A 59 18.82 -5.89 9.34
N ALA A 60 19.95 -5.65 10.02
CA ALA A 60 20.26 -6.33 11.28
C ALA A 60 19.24 -6.01 12.39
N TYR A 61 18.76 -4.76 12.45
CA TYR A 61 17.76 -4.33 13.43
C TYR A 61 16.39 -4.93 13.14
N ASP A 62 15.91 -4.89 11.89
CA ASP A 62 14.66 -5.55 11.48
C ASP A 62 14.64 -7.05 11.79
N ARG A 63 15.80 -7.73 11.77
CA ARG A 63 15.92 -9.14 12.17
C ARG A 63 15.90 -9.38 13.68
N LEU A 64 16.29 -8.39 14.49
CA LEU A 64 16.35 -8.51 15.95
C LEU A 64 15.04 -8.05 16.61
N GLU A 65 14.29 -7.18 15.94
CA GLU A 65 13.04 -6.60 16.44
C GLU A 65 11.83 -7.50 16.20
N LYS A 66 11.91 -8.44 15.24
CA LYS A 66 10.92 -9.51 15.01
C LYS A 66 11.37 -10.83 15.63
#